data_AF-A0A2B4SCE9-F1
#
_entry.id   AF-A0A2B4SCE9-F1
#
_cell.length_a   1.000
_cell.length_b   1.000
_cell.length_c   1.000
_cell.angle_alpha   90.00
_cell.angle_beta   90.00
_cell.angle_gamma   90.00
#
_symmetry.space_group_name_H-M   'P 1'
#
loop_
_entity.id
_entity.type
_entity.pdbx_description
1 polymer ?
#
loop_
_entity_poly.entity_id
_entity_poly.type
_entity_poly.pdbx_seq_one_letter_code
_entity_poly.pdbx_strand_id
1 'polypeptide(L)'
;MPVGTEVAQTSKADAEEKKRAFGLTYLIDENPPWYICLLLGFQHYLTMLGGTLSIPFILSGPMCFGSNTLAISEVLSTILFVSGVVTLLQSTFGARLPIIQGGAFSFLTPTFAILSLPQWNCDKLKENSNSTIEMSDIWKPGMREVILAIAVSWIICAIITAAGGFPSDPDVPQYMARTDARTAVLKEAKWFRFPYPGQWGTPSVSAAGVFGMLAGVLASIIESVGDYYACARLAGAPPPPKHAVNRGIGMEGLGCLLAGAFGTGNGTTSYSENVGAIGITKVGSLRVIQFGALVLMAVGVLGKFGALFVCIPDPIVGGVFMVMFGMITAVGISNLQFADMNSSRNLFIVGFSTVFGLGLPYYMKNHDDAINTGVSEIDQIVTVLFKTSMAVGCISALILDNTIPGTDEERGIKAWREHLSDDSEGQMETASIKVYDLPLGLNRVTNFKVAKYLPFLPNHEEEHQAAYNVEMNSVH
;
A
#
# COMPACT_ATOMS: atom_id res chain seq x y z
N MET A 1 -31.84 -37.18 18.50
CA MET A 1 -30.99 -36.35 17.62
C MET A 1 -30.36 -35.22 18.44
N PRO A 2 -29.09 -35.32 18.87
CA PRO A 2 -28.36 -34.21 19.51
C PRO A 2 -27.22 -33.62 18.65
N VAL A 3 -26.85 -34.30 17.55
CA VAL A 3 -25.62 -34.09 16.76
C VAL A 3 -25.39 -32.63 16.31
N GLY A 4 -26.45 -31.89 15.96
CA GLY A 4 -26.32 -30.49 15.52
C GLY A 4 -25.83 -29.51 16.59
N THR A 5 -26.03 -29.85 17.87
CA THR A 5 -25.61 -29.02 19.01
C THR A 5 -24.15 -29.27 19.37
N GLU A 6 -23.71 -30.53 19.38
CA GLU A 6 -22.31 -30.90 19.66
C GLU A 6 -21.36 -30.34 18.58
N VAL A 7 -21.71 -30.50 17.29
CA VAL A 7 -20.92 -29.98 16.17
C VAL A 7 -20.82 -28.44 16.20
N ALA A 8 -21.87 -27.74 16.65
CA ALA A 8 -21.86 -26.29 16.81
C ALA A 8 -21.14 -25.81 18.08
N GLN A 9 -20.87 -26.71 19.03
CA GLN A 9 -20.09 -26.43 20.24
C GLN A 9 -18.59 -26.71 20.01
N THR A 10 -18.23 -27.81 19.37
CA THR A 10 -16.82 -28.07 18.96
C THR A 10 -16.33 -26.97 18.02
N SER A 11 -17.05 -26.68 16.94
CA SER A 11 -16.68 -25.61 15.99
C SER A 11 -16.48 -24.22 16.62
N LYS A 12 -17.06 -23.95 17.80
CA LYS A 12 -16.83 -22.70 18.55
C LYS A 12 -15.61 -22.79 19.47
N ALA A 13 -15.39 -23.93 20.12
CA ALA A 13 -14.20 -24.17 20.92
C ALA A 13 -12.94 -24.10 20.03
N ASP A 14 -12.96 -24.77 18.88
CA ASP A 14 -11.88 -24.77 17.89
C ASP A 14 -11.56 -23.33 17.41
N ALA A 15 -12.60 -22.51 17.17
CA ALA A 15 -12.43 -21.12 16.77
C ALA A 15 -11.86 -20.23 17.91
N GLU A 16 -12.25 -20.45 19.17
CA GLU A 16 -11.66 -19.73 20.31
C GLU A 16 -10.20 -20.14 20.58
N GLU A 17 -9.84 -21.40 20.33
CA GLU A 17 -8.47 -21.89 20.43
C GLU A 17 -7.56 -21.23 19.38
N LYS A 18 -8.00 -21.18 18.10
CA LYS A 18 -7.31 -20.46 17.01
C LYS A 18 -7.12 -18.98 17.33
N LYS A 19 -8.15 -18.32 17.88
CA LYS A 19 -8.05 -16.91 18.33
C LYS A 19 -6.98 -16.73 19.39
N ARG A 20 -6.89 -17.63 20.37
CA ARG A 20 -5.84 -17.57 21.39
C ARG A 20 -4.45 -17.81 20.80
N ALA A 21 -4.32 -18.74 19.86
CA ALA A 21 -3.05 -19.07 19.21
C ALA A 21 -2.49 -17.89 18.38
N PHE A 22 -3.29 -17.29 17.50
CA PHE A 22 -2.88 -16.10 16.73
C PHE A 22 -2.97 -14.78 17.53
N GLY A 23 -3.52 -14.81 18.75
CA GLY A 23 -3.86 -13.63 19.53
C GLY A 23 -4.88 -12.71 18.85
N LEU A 24 -5.75 -13.26 17.99
CA LEU A 24 -6.73 -12.53 17.17
C LEU A 24 -8.09 -12.41 17.88
N THR A 25 -8.73 -11.25 17.75
CA THR A 25 -10.14 -11.05 18.15
C THR A 25 -11.09 -11.56 17.06
N TYR A 26 -10.74 -11.33 15.80
CA TYR A 26 -11.45 -11.87 14.64
C TYR A 26 -10.49 -12.48 13.62
N LEU A 27 -10.77 -13.73 13.23
CA LEU A 27 -10.07 -14.46 12.16
C LEU A 27 -10.55 -14.01 10.77
N ILE A 28 -9.84 -14.43 9.72
CA ILE A 28 -10.09 -14.02 8.33
C ILE A 28 -11.47 -14.45 7.77
N ASP A 29 -11.94 -15.63 8.15
CA ASP A 29 -13.21 -16.24 7.74
C ASP A 29 -14.40 -15.86 8.63
N GLU A 30 -14.11 -15.27 9.81
CA GLU A 30 -15.11 -14.80 10.74
C GLU A 30 -15.82 -13.53 10.28
N ASN A 31 -17.06 -13.39 10.75
CA ASN A 31 -18.03 -12.45 10.21
C ASN A 31 -18.69 -11.67 11.35
N PRO A 32 -18.09 -10.55 11.80
CA PRO A 32 -18.67 -9.73 12.84
C PRO A 32 -20.05 -9.16 12.43
N PRO A 33 -20.87 -8.73 13.41
CA PRO A 33 -22.06 -7.92 13.13
C PRO A 33 -21.73 -6.69 12.28
N TRP A 34 -22.61 -6.34 11.34
CA TRP A 34 -22.38 -5.30 10.33
C TRP A 34 -21.95 -3.93 10.92
N TYR A 35 -22.46 -3.55 12.09
CA TYR A 35 -22.09 -2.32 12.77
C TYR A 35 -20.67 -2.37 13.36
N ILE A 36 -20.21 -3.53 13.80
CA ILE A 36 -18.81 -3.76 14.20
C ILE A 36 -17.91 -3.71 12.96
N CYS A 37 -18.33 -4.31 11.84
CA CYS A 37 -17.60 -4.22 10.57
C CYS A 37 -17.43 -2.78 10.08
N LEU A 38 -18.45 -1.92 10.23
CA LEU A 38 -18.33 -0.49 9.92
C LEU A 38 -17.33 0.23 10.83
N LEU A 39 -17.40 0.02 12.16
CA LEU A 39 -16.51 0.69 13.12
C LEU A 39 -15.05 0.25 12.96
N LEU A 40 -14.81 -1.06 12.88
CA LEU A 40 -13.47 -1.61 12.67
C LEU A 40 -12.95 -1.28 11.26
N GLY A 41 -13.80 -1.32 10.23
CA GLY A 41 -13.41 -0.94 8.87
C GLY A 41 -13.02 0.54 8.78
N PHE A 42 -13.72 1.41 9.50
CA PHE A 42 -13.34 2.81 9.65
C PHE A 42 -12.04 2.98 10.45
N GLN A 43 -11.78 2.16 11.47
CA GLN A 43 -10.50 2.16 12.19
C GLN A 43 -9.32 1.77 11.27
N HIS A 44 -9.48 0.74 10.44
CA HIS A 44 -8.45 0.35 9.45
C HIS A 44 -8.26 1.44 8.37
N TYR A 45 -9.32 2.14 7.97
CA TYR A 45 -9.17 3.36 7.15
C TYR A 45 -8.34 4.43 7.84
N LEU A 46 -8.64 4.76 9.11
CA LEU A 46 -7.90 5.79 9.84
C LEU A 46 -6.41 5.45 10.02
N THR A 47 -6.02 4.17 10.06
CA THR A 47 -4.59 3.78 10.08
C THR A 47 -3.85 4.06 8.77
N MET A 48 -4.55 4.08 7.63
CA MET A 48 -3.94 4.37 6.32
C MET A 48 -4.18 5.80 5.81
N LEU A 49 -5.07 6.54 6.47
CA LEU A 49 -5.41 7.93 6.12
C LEU A 49 -4.16 8.79 5.94
N GLY A 50 -3.12 8.55 6.75
CA GLY A 50 -1.81 9.19 6.62
C GLY A 50 -1.23 9.15 5.21
N GLY A 51 -0.92 7.95 4.71
CA GLY A 51 -0.35 7.78 3.38
C GLY A 51 -1.25 8.27 2.26
N THR A 52 -2.57 8.08 2.41
CA THR A 52 -3.55 8.58 1.42
C THR A 52 -3.63 10.12 1.38
N LEU A 53 -3.54 10.81 2.53
CA LEU A 53 -3.53 12.28 2.59
C LEU A 53 -2.27 12.88 1.98
N SER A 54 -1.15 12.22 2.22
CA SER A 54 0.17 12.67 1.81
C SER A 54 0.34 12.85 0.31
N ILE A 55 -0.22 11.94 -0.49
CA ILE A 55 -0.10 11.92 -1.95
C ILE A 55 -0.57 13.21 -2.63
N PRO A 56 -1.81 13.70 -2.43
CA PRO A 56 -2.26 14.93 -3.07
C PRO A 56 -1.50 16.17 -2.59
N PHE A 57 -1.02 16.22 -1.34
CA PHE A 57 -0.12 17.30 -0.90
C PHE A 57 1.23 17.27 -1.64
N ILE A 58 1.88 16.10 -1.69
CA ILE A 58 3.17 15.89 -2.40
C ILE A 58 3.05 16.22 -3.90
N LEU A 59 1.95 15.81 -4.55
CA LEU A 59 1.71 16.06 -5.97
C LEU A 59 1.29 17.50 -6.28
N SER A 60 0.73 18.24 -5.32
CA SER A 60 0.09 19.53 -5.57
C SER A 60 1.03 20.59 -6.17
N GLY A 61 2.30 20.63 -5.75
CA GLY A 61 3.31 21.52 -6.32
C GLY A 61 3.61 21.17 -7.79
N PRO A 62 4.14 19.96 -8.09
CA PRO A 62 4.48 19.54 -9.45
C PRO A 62 3.31 19.43 -10.44
N MET A 63 2.07 19.27 -9.95
CA MET A 63 0.86 19.33 -10.79
C MET A 63 0.23 20.74 -10.87
N CYS A 64 0.99 21.77 -10.46
CA CYS A 64 0.63 23.19 -10.51
C CYS A 64 -0.67 23.60 -9.78
N PHE A 65 -1.16 22.83 -8.79
CA PHE A 65 -2.37 23.14 -8.01
C PHE A 65 -2.14 23.41 -6.51
N GLY A 66 -0.88 23.53 -6.05
CA GLY A 66 -0.52 23.70 -4.63
C GLY A 66 -1.16 24.87 -3.89
N SER A 67 -1.50 25.96 -4.58
CA SER A 67 -2.24 27.09 -3.98
C SER A 67 -3.76 26.90 -3.94
N ASN A 68 -4.28 25.83 -4.57
CA ASN A 68 -5.70 25.51 -4.63
C ASN A 68 -6.01 24.31 -3.71
N THR A 69 -6.21 24.59 -2.43
CA THR A 69 -6.56 23.58 -1.42
C THR A 69 -7.92 22.93 -1.65
N LEU A 70 -8.83 23.55 -2.42
CA LEU A 70 -10.04 22.87 -2.91
C LEU A 70 -9.66 21.74 -3.88
N ALA A 71 -8.78 21.98 -4.85
CA ALA A 71 -8.31 20.93 -5.76
C ALA A 71 -7.61 19.78 -5.00
N ILE A 72 -6.76 20.08 -3.99
CA ILE A 72 -6.15 19.07 -3.11
C ILE A 72 -7.24 18.19 -2.46
N SER A 73 -8.33 18.81 -1.95
CA SER A 73 -9.44 18.08 -1.33
C SER A 73 -10.24 17.22 -2.32
N GLU A 74 -10.33 17.63 -3.58
CA GLU A 74 -11.03 16.90 -4.64
C GLU A 74 -10.21 15.71 -5.17
N VAL A 75 -8.89 15.87 -5.30
CA VAL A 75 -7.97 14.75 -5.62
C VAL A 75 -7.97 13.75 -4.47
N LEU A 76 -7.87 14.21 -3.21
CA LEU A 76 -8.01 13.34 -2.04
C LEU A 76 -9.32 12.54 -2.04
N SER A 77 -10.46 13.21 -2.26
CA SER A 77 -11.77 12.57 -2.33
C SER A 77 -11.82 11.50 -3.44
N THR A 78 -11.16 11.78 -4.57
CA THR A 78 -11.01 10.82 -5.69
C THR A 78 -10.15 9.61 -5.28
N ILE A 79 -9.00 9.81 -4.61
CA ILE A 79 -8.14 8.72 -4.13
C ILE A 79 -8.91 7.83 -3.15
N LEU A 80 -9.64 8.40 -2.19
CA LEU A 80 -10.45 7.66 -1.22
C LEU A 80 -11.54 6.82 -1.91
N PHE A 81 -12.23 7.39 -2.89
CA PHE A 81 -13.25 6.68 -3.66
C PHE A 81 -12.67 5.50 -4.45
N VAL A 82 -11.57 5.73 -5.20
CA VAL A 82 -10.92 4.69 -5.99
C VAL A 82 -10.31 3.61 -5.08
N SER A 83 -9.64 4.00 -3.99
CA SER A 83 -9.14 3.08 -2.97
C SER A 83 -10.24 2.14 -2.43
N GLY A 84 -11.43 2.67 -2.13
CA GLY A 84 -12.59 1.86 -1.74
C GLY A 84 -13.04 0.88 -2.84
N VAL A 85 -13.18 1.33 -4.09
CA VAL A 85 -13.53 0.46 -5.23
C VAL A 85 -12.50 -0.67 -5.43
N VAL A 86 -11.22 -0.33 -5.44
CA VAL A 86 -10.13 -1.29 -5.68
C VAL A 86 -9.97 -2.26 -4.50
N THR A 87 -10.17 -1.79 -3.26
CA THR A 87 -10.21 -2.66 -2.08
C THR A 87 -11.36 -3.67 -2.13
N LEU A 88 -12.54 -3.28 -2.60
CA LEU A 88 -13.64 -4.23 -2.82
C LEU A 88 -13.29 -5.26 -3.88
N LEU A 89 -12.68 -4.85 -5.00
CA LEU A 89 -12.23 -5.78 -6.06
C LEU A 89 -11.16 -6.75 -5.52
N GLN A 90 -10.17 -6.26 -4.78
CA GLN A 90 -9.06 -7.04 -4.25
C GLN A 90 -9.49 -8.05 -3.18
N SER A 91 -10.31 -7.61 -2.22
CA SER A 91 -10.83 -8.47 -1.14
C SER A 91 -11.90 -9.47 -1.62
N THR A 92 -12.58 -9.20 -2.74
CA THR A 92 -13.64 -10.07 -3.30
C THR A 92 -13.11 -11.03 -4.37
N PHE A 93 -12.39 -10.51 -5.38
CA PHE A 93 -11.96 -11.28 -6.56
C PHE A 93 -10.44 -11.45 -6.68
N GLY A 94 -9.65 -10.61 -6.02
CA GLY A 94 -8.19 -10.61 -6.08
C GLY A 94 -7.54 -11.66 -5.19
N ALA A 95 -6.66 -11.21 -4.31
CA ALA A 95 -5.96 -12.04 -3.33
C ALA A 95 -6.90 -12.65 -2.27
N ARG A 96 -8.10 -12.06 -2.04
CA ARG A 96 -9.02 -12.44 -0.94
C ARG A 96 -8.35 -12.46 0.44
N LEU A 97 -7.48 -11.48 0.68
CA LEU A 97 -6.90 -11.16 1.98
C LEU A 97 -7.48 -9.85 2.53
N PRO A 98 -7.44 -9.61 3.85
CA PRO A 98 -7.91 -8.38 4.50
C PRO A 98 -6.95 -7.18 4.26
N ILE A 99 -6.62 -6.94 3.00
CA ILE A 99 -5.69 -5.89 2.56
C ILE A 99 -6.49 -4.73 1.99
N ILE A 100 -6.25 -3.53 2.52
CA ILE A 100 -6.72 -2.30 1.89
C ILE A 100 -5.77 -1.92 0.76
N GLN A 101 -6.35 -1.54 -0.37
CA GLN A 101 -5.64 -1.02 -1.54
C GLN A 101 -5.67 0.50 -1.50
N GLY A 102 -4.51 1.13 -1.60
CA GLY A 102 -4.37 2.57 -1.47
C GLY A 102 -3.43 3.15 -2.51
N GLY A 103 -3.26 4.47 -2.48
CA GLY A 103 -2.40 5.17 -3.43
C GLY A 103 -0.92 4.85 -3.19
N ALA A 104 -0.21 4.46 -4.22
CA ALA A 104 1.14 3.93 -4.14
C ALA A 104 2.24 5.01 -4.25
N PHE A 105 3.19 5.01 -3.30
CA PHE A 105 4.33 5.94 -3.27
C PHE A 105 5.39 5.63 -4.33
N SER A 106 5.49 4.37 -4.77
CA SER A 106 6.35 3.89 -5.85
C SER A 106 6.18 4.64 -7.18
N PHE A 107 5.01 5.23 -7.41
CA PHE A 107 4.69 5.99 -8.62
C PHE A 107 5.05 7.48 -8.53
N LEU A 108 5.22 8.06 -7.33
CA LEU A 108 5.45 9.51 -7.19
C LEU A 108 6.77 9.95 -7.81
N THR A 109 7.85 9.16 -7.66
CA THR A 109 9.16 9.51 -8.23
C THR A 109 9.17 9.45 -9.77
N PRO A 110 8.62 8.41 -10.43
CA PRO A 110 8.32 8.46 -11.86
C PRO A 110 7.44 9.66 -12.27
N THR A 111 6.35 9.94 -11.55
CA THR A 111 5.47 11.09 -11.84
C THR A 111 6.23 12.41 -11.78
N PHE A 112 7.10 12.62 -10.79
CA PHE A 112 7.95 13.82 -10.71
C PHE A 112 8.96 13.92 -11.86
N ALA A 113 9.59 12.81 -12.23
CA ALA A 113 10.51 12.81 -13.36
C ALA A 113 9.78 13.13 -14.68
N ILE A 114 8.55 12.66 -14.86
CA ILE A 114 7.68 13.03 -16.01
C ILE A 114 7.31 14.52 -15.98
N LEU A 115 6.91 15.05 -14.82
CA LEU A 115 6.50 16.45 -14.66
C LEU A 115 7.68 17.43 -14.81
N SER A 116 8.91 16.98 -14.55
CA SER A 116 10.13 17.78 -14.79
C SER A 116 10.49 17.95 -16.28
N LEU A 117 9.82 17.23 -17.20
CA LEU A 117 10.10 17.37 -18.63
C LEU A 117 9.63 18.74 -19.17
N PRO A 118 10.31 19.36 -20.16
CA PRO A 118 10.05 20.74 -20.59
C PRO A 118 8.62 21.07 -21.02
N GLN A 119 7.86 20.06 -21.47
CA GLN A 119 6.47 20.19 -21.88
C GLN A 119 5.45 20.15 -20.72
N TRP A 120 5.86 19.71 -19.52
CA TRP A 120 5.01 19.57 -18.33
C TRP A 120 5.42 20.47 -17.16
N ASN A 121 6.60 21.08 -17.23
CA ASN A 121 7.14 21.92 -16.16
C ASN A 121 6.26 23.18 -15.88
N CYS A 122 5.92 23.40 -14.60
CA CYS A 122 5.16 24.55 -14.12
C CYS A 122 5.92 25.91 -14.21
N ASP A 123 7.22 25.91 -14.52
CA ASP A 123 8.12 27.09 -14.50
C ASP A 123 7.73 28.26 -15.43
N LYS A 124 6.66 28.16 -16.20
CA LYS A 124 6.07 29.31 -16.92
C LYS A 124 5.19 30.22 -16.05
N LEU A 125 5.02 29.94 -14.75
CA LEU A 125 4.13 30.73 -13.88
C LEU A 125 4.65 31.08 -12.47
N LYS A 126 5.85 30.66 -12.04
CA LYS A 126 6.42 31.07 -10.73
C LYS A 126 7.92 31.31 -10.78
N GLU A 127 8.29 32.55 -11.06
CA GLU A 127 9.61 33.08 -10.74
C GLU A 127 9.69 33.34 -9.20
N ASN A 128 10.84 33.01 -8.59
CA ASN A 128 11.21 33.28 -7.19
C ASN A 128 10.49 32.52 -6.05
N SER A 129 11.12 31.42 -5.57
CA SER A 129 11.28 31.16 -4.13
C SER A 129 12.35 30.09 -3.87
N ASN A 130 13.48 30.45 -3.26
CA ASN A 130 14.48 29.50 -2.75
C ASN A 130 14.02 28.95 -1.40
N SER A 131 13.96 27.61 -1.25
CA SER A 131 13.82 26.97 0.06
C SER A 131 14.55 25.62 0.10
N THR A 132 15.63 25.55 0.87
CA THR A 132 16.25 24.29 1.29
C THR A 132 15.46 23.65 2.43
N ILE A 133 15.24 22.33 2.39
CA ILE A 133 14.58 21.59 3.46
C ILE A 133 15.66 20.97 4.37
N GLU A 134 15.76 21.45 5.61
CA GLU A 134 16.47 20.76 6.68
C GLU A 134 15.49 19.97 7.56
N MET A 135 15.95 18.82 8.08
CA MET A 135 15.14 17.87 8.85
C MET A 135 15.88 17.49 10.14
N SER A 136 15.18 17.46 11.28
CA SER A 136 15.73 17.02 12.57
C SER A 136 14.66 16.41 13.50
N ASP A 137 15.12 15.63 14.48
CA ASP A 137 14.45 14.44 15.02
C ASP A 137 13.59 14.61 16.30
N ILE A 138 12.72 13.62 16.60
CA ILE A 138 12.81 12.68 17.76
C ILE A 138 11.57 11.75 17.87
N TRP A 139 11.78 10.48 18.27
CA TRP A 139 10.78 9.39 18.39
C TRP A 139 10.15 9.32 19.81
N LYS A 140 9.17 8.49 20.24
CA LYS A 140 8.47 7.22 19.85
C LYS A 140 7.18 7.13 20.78
N PRO A 141 6.28 6.11 20.81
CA PRO A 141 6.14 4.84 20.06
C PRO A 141 4.69 4.51 19.55
N GLY A 142 4.45 3.26 19.11
CA GLY A 142 3.20 2.51 19.39
C GLY A 142 1.96 2.69 18.48
N MET A 143 1.77 1.86 17.45
CA MET A 143 0.58 1.86 16.55
C MET A 143 -0.74 1.31 17.16
N ARG A 144 -1.15 1.83 18.32
CA ARG A 144 -2.57 2.19 18.58
C ARG A 144 -2.72 3.70 18.80
N GLU A 145 -1.59 4.41 18.90
CA GLU A 145 -1.47 5.80 19.28
C GLU A 145 -1.46 6.72 18.07
N VAL A 146 -1.19 6.28 16.83
CA VAL A 146 -1.10 7.20 15.66
C VAL A 146 -2.39 7.98 15.42
N ILE A 147 -3.56 7.33 15.43
CA ILE A 147 -4.86 8.01 15.28
C ILE A 147 -5.11 8.95 16.47
N LEU A 148 -4.79 8.51 17.69
CA LEU A 148 -4.93 9.30 18.90
C LEU A 148 -3.96 10.49 18.92
N ALA A 149 -2.75 10.33 18.39
CA ALA A 149 -1.71 11.34 18.32
C ALA A 149 -2.02 12.36 17.22
N ILE A 150 -2.57 11.95 16.07
CA ILE A 150 -3.15 12.86 15.08
C ILE A 150 -4.26 13.69 15.75
N ALA A 151 -5.21 13.04 16.43
CA ALA A 151 -6.32 13.74 17.10
C ALA A 151 -5.84 14.68 18.21
N VAL A 152 -4.95 14.23 19.10
CA VAL A 152 -4.40 15.02 20.21
C VAL A 152 -3.53 16.16 19.68
N SER A 153 -2.67 15.93 18.69
CA SER A 153 -1.86 16.98 18.08
C SER A 153 -2.74 18.00 17.35
N TRP A 154 -3.81 17.57 16.69
CA TRP A 154 -4.76 18.46 16.04
C TRP A 154 -5.54 19.30 17.05
N ILE A 155 -5.94 18.71 18.18
CA ILE A 155 -6.54 19.43 19.32
C ILE A 155 -5.54 20.43 19.93
N ILE A 156 -4.27 20.06 20.12
CA ILE A 156 -3.22 20.96 20.61
C ILE A 156 -3.01 22.11 19.63
N CYS A 157 -2.88 21.83 18.33
CA CYS A 157 -2.82 22.86 17.29
C CYS A 157 -4.05 23.77 17.31
N ALA A 158 -5.26 23.23 17.52
CA ALA A 158 -6.48 24.02 17.61
C ALA A 158 -6.48 24.95 18.85
N ILE A 159 -6.04 24.45 20.00
CA ILE A 159 -5.90 25.23 21.24
C ILE A 159 -4.86 26.35 21.05
N ILE A 160 -3.69 26.06 20.49
CA ILE A 160 -2.64 27.05 20.25
C ILE A 160 -3.09 28.09 19.20
N THR A 161 -3.80 27.65 18.14
CA THR A 161 -4.40 28.55 17.15
C THR A 161 -5.41 29.49 17.80
N ALA A 162 -6.33 28.97 18.62
CA ALA A 162 -7.34 29.75 19.32
C ALA A 162 -6.74 30.69 20.39
N ALA A 163 -5.63 30.31 21.00
CA ALA A 163 -4.88 31.13 21.94
C ALA A 163 -3.99 32.21 21.26
N GLY A 164 -3.94 32.24 19.92
CA GLY A 164 -3.10 33.16 19.15
C GLY A 164 -1.59 32.86 19.21
N GLY A 165 -1.21 31.63 19.60
CA GLY A 165 0.21 31.24 19.77
C GLY A 165 0.96 30.97 18.47
N PHE A 166 0.27 30.86 17.33
CA PHE A 166 0.89 30.74 16.01
C PHE A 166 0.83 32.08 15.24
N PRO A 167 1.88 32.46 14.49
CA PRO A 167 1.87 33.66 13.65
C PRO A 167 0.69 33.68 12.67
N SER A 168 0.17 34.87 12.35
CA SER A 168 -0.88 35.04 11.33
C SER A 168 -0.33 35.35 9.93
N ASP A 169 1.00 35.43 9.79
CA ASP A 169 1.72 35.72 8.56
C ASP A 169 1.95 34.42 7.76
N PRO A 170 1.38 34.27 6.54
CA PRO A 170 1.51 33.07 5.72
C PRO A 170 2.94 32.72 5.30
N ASP A 171 3.85 33.70 5.27
CA ASP A 171 5.24 33.52 4.82
C ASP A 171 6.13 32.90 5.92
N VAL A 172 5.61 32.75 7.14
CA VAL A 172 6.31 32.19 8.30
C VAL A 172 5.94 30.71 8.47
N PRO A 173 6.91 29.76 8.54
CA PRO A 173 6.62 28.32 8.55
C PRO A 173 5.62 27.86 9.62
N GLN A 174 5.64 28.50 10.79
CA GLN A 174 4.73 28.22 11.91
C GLN A 174 3.25 28.52 11.58
N TYR A 175 2.94 29.28 10.54
CA TYR A 175 1.57 29.47 10.06
C TYR A 175 0.92 28.16 9.60
N MET A 176 1.70 27.24 9.02
CA MET A 176 1.19 25.94 8.54
C MET A 176 0.83 24.97 9.69
N ALA A 177 1.14 25.33 10.94
CA ALA A 177 0.68 24.63 12.14
C ALA A 177 -0.75 25.03 12.57
N ARG A 178 -1.31 26.10 11.98
CA ARG A 178 -2.64 26.61 12.33
C ARG A 178 -3.77 25.75 11.80
N THR A 179 -4.81 25.56 12.61
CA THR A 179 -6.01 24.82 12.21
C THR A 179 -7.03 25.66 11.42
N ASP A 180 -6.95 26.99 11.50
CA ASP A 180 -7.87 27.89 10.80
C ASP A 180 -7.40 28.26 9.37
N ALA A 181 -6.11 28.09 9.06
CA ALA A 181 -5.45 28.47 7.81
C ALA A 181 -6.10 27.93 6.52
N ARG A 182 -6.81 26.79 6.57
CA ARG A 182 -7.47 26.15 5.42
C ARG A 182 -8.99 26.07 5.54
N THR A 183 -9.59 26.73 6.54
CA THR A 183 -11.05 26.64 6.82
C THR A 183 -11.96 27.21 5.73
N ALA A 184 -11.45 27.99 4.79
CA ALA A 184 -12.19 28.41 3.59
C ALA A 184 -12.69 27.20 2.77
N VAL A 185 -11.86 26.14 2.65
CA VAL A 185 -12.18 24.92 1.91
C VAL A 185 -13.42 24.21 2.49
N LEU A 186 -13.59 24.24 3.81
CA LEU A 186 -14.77 23.70 4.49
C LEU A 186 -16.07 24.44 4.12
N LYS A 187 -16.00 25.69 3.67
CA LYS A 187 -17.15 26.45 3.15
C LYS A 187 -17.36 26.13 1.68
N GLU A 188 -16.31 26.22 0.87
CA GLU A 188 -16.33 26.09 -0.60
C GLU A 188 -16.64 24.67 -1.11
N ALA A 189 -16.11 23.63 -0.45
CA ALA A 189 -16.29 22.25 -0.89
C ALA A 189 -17.77 21.83 -0.93
N LYS A 190 -18.19 21.12 -1.98
CA LYS A 190 -19.57 20.62 -2.09
C LYS A 190 -19.82 19.50 -1.09
N TRP A 191 -21.05 19.41 -0.58
CA TRP A 191 -21.48 18.31 0.30
C TRP A 191 -21.36 16.94 -0.36
N PHE A 192 -21.74 16.87 -1.64
CA PHE A 192 -21.63 15.68 -2.47
C PHE A 192 -20.85 16.05 -3.74
N ARG A 193 -19.79 15.30 -4.03
CA ARG A 193 -19.03 15.30 -5.28
C ARG A 193 -18.80 13.86 -5.65
N PHE A 194 -19.34 13.39 -6.78
CA PHE A 194 -19.07 12.05 -7.27
C PHE A 194 -17.81 12.10 -8.17
N PRO A 195 -16.70 11.42 -7.82
CA PRO A 195 -15.54 11.31 -8.71
C PRO A 195 -15.91 10.48 -9.95
N TYR A 196 -15.44 10.89 -11.12
CA TYR A 196 -15.76 10.22 -12.39
C TYR A 196 -14.53 10.14 -13.31
N PRO A 197 -14.44 9.12 -14.20
CA PRO A 197 -13.29 8.98 -15.09
C PRO A 197 -13.24 10.12 -16.11
N GLY A 198 -12.03 10.61 -16.40
CA GLY A 198 -11.79 11.72 -17.32
C GLY A 198 -12.09 13.12 -16.75
N GLN A 199 -12.41 13.25 -15.46
CA GLN A 199 -12.74 14.54 -14.82
C GLN A 199 -11.63 15.62 -14.91
N TRP A 200 -10.38 15.21 -15.17
CA TRP A 200 -9.21 16.08 -15.29
C TRP A 200 -8.70 16.27 -16.73
N GLY A 201 -9.44 15.78 -17.73
CA GLY A 201 -9.08 15.88 -19.16
C GLY A 201 -8.80 14.52 -19.83
N THR A 202 -8.38 14.58 -21.08
CA THR A 202 -8.05 13.38 -21.89
C THR A 202 -6.65 12.85 -21.57
N PRO A 203 -6.46 11.53 -21.43
CA PRO A 203 -5.14 10.95 -21.15
C PRO A 203 -4.16 11.19 -22.30
N SER A 204 -2.92 11.55 -21.96
CA SER A 204 -1.80 11.63 -22.89
C SER A 204 -0.77 10.55 -22.56
N VAL A 205 -0.11 9.99 -23.58
CA VAL A 205 0.86 8.90 -23.44
C VAL A 205 2.21 9.37 -23.97
N SER A 206 3.27 9.19 -23.18
CA SER A 206 4.66 9.39 -23.59
C SER A 206 5.48 8.14 -23.31
N ALA A 207 6.46 7.82 -24.16
CA ALA A 207 7.30 6.63 -23.98
C ALA A 207 8.07 6.68 -22.65
N ALA A 208 8.72 7.82 -22.35
CA ALA A 208 9.39 8.05 -21.07
C ALA A 208 8.44 7.89 -19.86
N GLY A 209 7.18 8.32 -19.99
CA GLY A 209 6.17 8.13 -18.96
C GLY A 209 5.79 6.67 -18.75
N VAL A 210 5.59 5.91 -19.83
CA VAL A 210 5.32 4.46 -19.75
C VAL A 210 6.48 3.72 -19.09
N PHE A 211 7.72 3.91 -19.57
CA PHE A 211 8.88 3.21 -19.03
C PHE A 211 9.24 3.65 -17.60
N GLY A 212 9.03 4.92 -17.26
CA GLY A 212 9.17 5.40 -15.88
C GLY A 212 8.16 4.75 -14.93
N MET A 213 6.89 4.73 -15.32
CA MET A 213 5.82 4.14 -14.51
C MET A 213 5.95 2.62 -14.37
N LEU A 214 6.54 1.92 -15.36
CA LEU A 214 6.86 0.49 -15.23
C LEU A 214 7.76 0.18 -14.02
N ALA A 215 8.69 1.07 -13.67
CA ALA A 215 9.51 0.88 -12.47
C ALA A 215 8.69 1.00 -11.16
N GLY A 216 7.71 1.92 -11.14
CA GLY A 216 6.74 2.02 -10.05
C GLY A 216 5.85 0.78 -9.94
N VAL A 217 5.37 0.25 -11.08
CA VAL A 217 4.59 -1.00 -11.14
C VAL A 217 5.41 -2.20 -10.66
N LEU A 218 6.67 -2.35 -11.07
CA LEU A 218 7.52 -3.45 -10.63
C LEU A 218 7.78 -3.40 -9.12
N ALA A 219 8.04 -2.21 -8.57
CA ALA A 219 8.14 -2.03 -7.12
C ALA A 219 6.84 -2.38 -6.39
N SER A 220 5.68 -1.90 -6.91
CA SER A 220 4.34 -2.24 -6.39
C SER A 220 4.09 -3.75 -6.34
N ILE A 221 4.45 -4.48 -7.41
CA ILE A 221 4.28 -5.94 -7.46
C ILE A 221 5.10 -6.64 -6.37
N ILE A 222 6.37 -6.23 -6.17
CA ILE A 222 7.25 -6.83 -5.16
C ILE A 222 6.77 -6.52 -3.74
N GLU A 223 6.38 -5.27 -3.48
CA GLU A 223 5.77 -4.80 -2.24
C GLU A 223 4.49 -5.60 -1.91
N SER A 224 3.54 -5.65 -2.86
CA SER A 224 2.27 -6.34 -2.70
C SER A 224 2.41 -7.86 -2.53
N VAL A 225 3.36 -8.51 -3.19
CA VAL A 225 3.65 -9.94 -2.92
C VAL A 225 4.09 -10.13 -1.46
N GLY A 226 5.00 -9.30 -0.95
CA GLY A 226 5.41 -9.33 0.46
C GLY A 226 4.24 -9.12 1.41
N ASP A 227 3.40 -8.13 1.13
CA ASP A 227 2.18 -7.82 1.86
C ASP A 227 1.18 -8.98 1.88
N TYR A 228 1.02 -9.73 0.78
CA TYR A 228 0.08 -10.87 0.73
C TYR A 228 0.49 -11.97 1.73
N TYR A 229 1.78 -12.34 1.79
CA TYR A 229 2.26 -13.33 2.75
C TYR A 229 2.27 -12.81 4.19
N ALA A 230 2.71 -11.55 4.41
CA ALA A 230 2.68 -10.94 5.73
C ALA A 230 1.25 -10.80 6.28
N CYS A 231 0.29 -10.45 5.42
CA CYS A 231 -1.12 -10.33 5.77
C CYS A 231 -1.76 -11.69 6.07
N ALA A 232 -1.48 -12.72 5.27
CA ALA A 232 -2.00 -14.07 5.52
C ALA A 232 -1.61 -14.54 6.93
N ARG A 233 -0.31 -14.47 7.25
CA ARG A 233 0.24 -14.79 8.57
C ARG A 233 -0.40 -13.98 9.71
N LEU A 234 -0.55 -12.66 9.54
CA LEU A 234 -1.13 -11.80 10.57
C LEU A 234 -2.65 -11.95 10.73
N ALA A 235 -3.36 -12.44 9.71
CA ALA A 235 -4.81 -12.66 9.74
C ALA A 235 -5.23 -14.10 10.12
N GLY A 236 -4.27 -15.00 10.36
CA GLY A 236 -4.54 -16.42 10.62
C GLY A 236 -4.98 -17.20 9.38
N ALA A 237 -4.64 -16.70 8.19
CA ALA A 237 -4.90 -17.37 6.92
C ALA A 237 -3.71 -18.26 6.53
N PRO A 238 -3.95 -19.39 5.83
CA PRO A 238 -2.86 -20.20 5.29
C PRO A 238 -2.14 -19.41 4.18
N PRO A 239 -0.89 -19.73 3.84
CA PRO A 239 -0.16 -18.96 2.83
C PRO A 239 -0.86 -18.92 1.46
N PRO A 240 -0.85 -17.77 0.76
CA PRO A 240 -1.63 -17.60 -0.47
C PRO A 240 -1.09 -18.47 -1.63
N PRO A 241 -1.92 -19.32 -2.25
CA PRO A 241 -1.50 -20.11 -3.40
C PRO A 241 -1.24 -19.22 -4.63
N LYS A 242 -0.44 -19.74 -5.59
CA LYS A 242 -0.02 -19.01 -6.80
C LYS A 242 -1.19 -18.33 -7.54
N HIS A 243 -2.33 -19.01 -7.68
CA HIS A 243 -3.50 -18.43 -8.35
C HIS A 243 -4.09 -17.22 -7.59
N ALA A 244 -4.01 -17.19 -6.26
CA ALA A 244 -4.49 -16.09 -5.44
C ALA A 244 -3.56 -14.88 -5.54
N VAL A 245 -2.23 -15.12 -5.52
CA VAL A 245 -1.22 -14.08 -5.78
C VAL A 245 -1.40 -13.47 -7.18
N ASN A 246 -1.56 -14.30 -8.20
CA ASN A 246 -1.78 -13.84 -9.58
C ASN A 246 -3.08 -13.06 -9.75
N ARG A 247 -4.18 -13.46 -9.08
CA ARG A 247 -5.42 -12.66 -9.02
C ARG A 247 -5.22 -11.33 -8.31
N GLY A 248 -4.46 -11.33 -7.20
CA GLY A 248 -4.14 -10.13 -6.43
C GLY A 248 -3.47 -9.08 -7.30
N ILE A 249 -2.35 -9.46 -7.94
CA ILE A 249 -1.60 -8.58 -8.85
C ILE A 249 -2.47 -8.14 -10.03
N GLY A 250 -3.31 -9.03 -10.58
CA GLY A 250 -4.21 -8.69 -11.68
C GLY A 250 -5.27 -7.64 -11.31
N MET A 251 -5.86 -7.73 -10.11
CA MET A 251 -6.85 -6.78 -9.61
C MET A 251 -6.22 -5.45 -9.16
N GLU A 252 -4.99 -5.49 -8.65
CA GLU A 252 -4.16 -4.31 -8.36
C GLU A 252 -3.78 -3.56 -9.65
N GLY A 253 -3.42 -4.28 -10.72
CA GLY A 253 -3.22 -3.71 -12.05
C GLY A 253 -4.48 -3.06 -12.63
N LEU A 254 -5.66 -3.70 -12.46
CA LEU A 254 -6.94 -3.08 -12.77
C LEU A 254 -7.21 -1.83 -11.91
N GLY A 255 -6.78 -1.86 -10.64
CA GLY A 255 -6.81 -0.71 -9.75
C GLY A 255 -5.98 0.47 -10.26
N CYS A 256 -4.76 0.23 -10.74
CA CYS A 256 -3.92 1.23 -11.38
C CYS A 256 -4.59 1.85 -12.63
N LEU A 257 -5.29 1.05 -13.43
CA LEU A 257 -6.05 1.56 -14.59
C LEU A 257 -7.23 2.44 -14.15
N LEU A 258 -7.97 2.06 -13.09
CA LEU A 258 -9.03 2.88 -12.52
C LEU A 258 -8.49 4.18 -11.91
N ALA A 259 -7.37 4.11 -11.19
CA ALA A 259 -6.69 5.26 -10.60
C ALA A 259 -6.23 6.27 -11.66
N GLY A 260 -5.61 5.78 -12.75
CA GLY A 260 -5.28 6.58 -13.92
C GLY A 260 -6.51 7.19 -14.61
N ALA A 261 -7.59 6.42 -14.80
CA ALA A 261 -8.81 6.89 -15.45
C ALA A 261 -9.56 7.97 -14.65
N PHE A 262 -9.62 7.84 -13.32
CA PHE A 262 -10.23 8.82 -12.42
C PHE A 262 -9.26 9.99 -12.09
N GLY A 263 -7.98 9.83 -12.41
CA GLY A 263 -6.90 10.80 -12.20
C GLY A 263 -6.63 11.08 -10.72
N THR A 264 -6.25 10.04 -9.99
CA THR A 264 -5.71 10.12 -8.62
C THR A 264 -4.30 10.73 -8.56
N GLY A 265 -3.58 10.73 -9.68
CA GLY A 265 -2.18 11.17 -9.78
C GLY A 265 -1.15 10.07 -9.53
N ASN A 266 -1.58 8.85 -9.19
CA ASN A 266 -0.72 7.71 -8.88
C ASN A 266 -1.41 6.34 -9.13
N GLY A 267 -0.64 5.25 -9.11
CA GLY A 267 -1.17 3.88 -9.11
C GLY A 267 -1.71 3.43 -7.75
N THR A 268 -2.28 2.23 -7.69
CA THR A 268 -2.69 1.57 -6.44
C THR A 268 -1.75 0.44 -6.06
N THR A 269 -1.52 0.25 -4.76
CA THR A 269 -0.73 -0.84 -4.17
C THR A 269 -1.43 -1.38 -2.92
N SER A 270 -0.94 -2.49 -2.40
CA SER A 270 -1.27 -3.01 -1.07
C SER A 270 -0.67 -2.13 0.02
N TYR A 271 -1.44 -1.84 1.06
CA TYR A 271 -0.96 -1.01 2.17
C TYR A 271 -0.40 -1.82 3.33
N SER A 272 0.93 -1.86 3.42
CA SER A 272 1.70 -2.47 4.51
C SER A 272 1.35 -1.90 5.88
N GLU A 273 0.86 -0.65 5.96
CA GLU A 273 0.37 -0.06 7.22
C GLU A 273 -0.91 -0.74 7.70
N ASN A 274 -1.82 -1.10 6.79
CA ASN A 274 -3.00 -1.90 7.12
C ASN A 274 -2.59 -3.34 7.49
N VAL A 275 -1.62 -3.93 6.78
CA VAL A 275 -1.08 -5.25 7.12
C VAL A 275 -0.49 -5.25 8.54
N GLY A 276 0.36 -4.27 8.86
CA GLY A 276 0.90 -4.06 10.21
C GLY A 276 -0.19 -3.76 11.25
N ALA A 277 -1.24 -3.01 10.88
CA ALA A 277 -2.36 -2.71 11.76
C ALA A 277 -3.10 -3.98 12.21
N ILE A 278 -3.34 -4.97 11.33
CA ILE A 278 -3.97 -6.27 11.70
C ILE A 278 -3.24 -6.92 12.88
N GLY A 279 -1.90 -6.89 12.86
CA GLY A 279 -1.06 -7.45 13.93
C GLY A 279 -1.27 -6.80 15.30
N ILE A 280 -1.83 -5.58 15.36
CA ILE A 280 -2.06 -4.79 16.59
C ILE A 280 -3.55 -4.64 16.93
N THR A 281 -4.42 -4.39 15.95
CA THR A 281 -5.87 -4.34 16.13
C THR A 281 -6.44 -5.71 16.47
N LYS A 282 -5.73 -6.78 16.05
CA LYS A 282 -6.13 -8.18 16.17
C LYS A 282 -7.42 -8.51 15.39
N VAL A 283 -7.62 -7.80 14.27
CA VAL A 283 -8.79 -7.95 13.39
C VAL A 283 -8.33 -8.37 11.99
N GLY A 284 -8.41 -9.66 11.68
CA GLY A 284 -8.09 -10.23 10.36
C GLY A 284 -9.29 -10.41 9.43
N SER A 285 -10.52 -10.11 9.87
CA SER A 285 -11.74 -10.44 9.13
C SER A 285 -11.85 -9.73 7.76
N LEU A 286 -12.07 -10.52 6.71
CA LEU A 286 -12.33 -10.01 5.36
C LEU A 286 -13.55 -9.08 5.29
N ARG A 287 -14.62 -9.37 6.03
CA ARG A 287 -15.83 -8.55 6.01
C ARG A 287 -15.61 -7.17 6.62
N VAL A 288 -14.73 -7.05 7.63
CA VAL A 288 -14.35 -5.74 8.18
C VAL A 288 -13.76 -4.84 7.09
N ILE A 289 -12.84 -5.38 6.29
CA ILE A 289 -12.20 -4.65 5.19
C ILE A 289 -13.18 -4.31 4.06
N GLN A 290 -14.08 -5.24 3.69
CA GLN A 290 -15.13 -4.97 2.71
C GLN A 290 -16.09 -3.84 3.15
N PHE A 291 -16.52 -3.83 4.42
CA PHE A 291 -17.33 -2.74 4.96
C PHE A 291 -16.53 -1.43 5.07
N GLY A 292 -15.24 -1.48 5.45
CA GLY A 292 -14.34 -0.33 5.41
C GLY A 292 -14.19 0.27 4.02
N ALA A 293 -14.16 -0.57 2.98
CA ALA A 293 -14.11 -0.14 1.59
C ALA A 293 -15.41 0.54 1.10
N LEU A 294 -16.57 0.11 1.59
CA LEU A 294 -17.83 0.84 1.38
C LEU A 294 -17.84 2.20 2.09
N VAL A 295 -17.26 2.27 3.30
CA VAL A 295 -17.08 3.55 4.02
C VAL A 295 -16.14 4.49 3.26
N LEU A 296 -15.04 3.98 2.70
CA LEU A 296 -14.13 4.74 1.83
C LEU A 296 -14.83 5.33 0.61
N MET A 297 -15.64 4.54 -0.09
CA MET A 297 -16.45 5.02 -1.21
C MET A 297 -17.44 6.11 -0.78
N ALA A 298 -18.11 5.95 0.36
CA ALA A 298 -19.03 6.96 0.89
C ALA A 298 -18.30 8.26 1.26
N VAL A 299 -17.19 8.17 1.99
CA VAL A 299 -16.36 9.32 2.40
C VAL A 299 -15.77 10.04 1.18
N GLY A 300 -15.33 9.31 0.15
CA GLY A 300 -14.83 9.87 -1.11
C GLY A 300 -15.90 10.59 -1.95
N VAL A 301 -17.19 10.33 -1.73
CA VAL A 301 -18.30 11.10 -2.33
C VAL A 301 -18.68 12.33 -1.49
N LEU A 302 -18.39 12.31 -0.20
CA LEU A 302 -18.70 13.40 0.73
C LEU A 302 -17.58 14.45 0.75
N GLY A 303 -17.60 15.38 -0.20
CA GLY A 303 -16.52 16.37 -0.39
C GLY A 303 -16.15 17.21 0.85
N LYS A 304 -17.06 17.36 1.83
CA LYS A 304 -16.75 17.98 3.13
C LYS A 304 -15.75 17.17 3.97
N PHE A 305 -15.71 15.84 3.86
CA PHE A 305 -14.70 15.02 4.53
C PHE A 305 -13.32 15.22 3.88
N GLY A 306 -13.24 15.27 2.55
CA GLY A 306 -12.01 15.66 1.84
C GLY A 306 -11.49 17.02 2.30
N ALA A 307 -12.39 18.01 2.39
CA ALA A 307 -12.05 19.34 2.91
C ALA A 307 -11.60 19.32 4.38
N LEU A 308 -12.24 18.51 5.23
CA LEU A 308 -11.90 18.36 6.64
C LEU A 308 -10.48 17.80 6.82
N PHE A 309 -10.11 16.75 6.08
CA PHE A 309 -8.77 16.18 6.22
C PHE A 309 -7.68 17.06 5.61
N VAL A 310 -7.97 17.89 4.60
CA VAL A 310 -7.03 18.93 4.11
C VAL A 310 -6.80 20.04 5.13
N CYS A 311 -7.68 20.21 6.13
CA CYS A 311 -7.49 21.12 7.26
C CYS A 311 -6.60 20.54 8.38
N ILE A 312 -6.02 19.34 8.22
CA ILE A 312 -4.99 18.82 9.13
C ILE A 312 -3.70 19.66 8.93
N PRO A 313 -3.13 20.24 10.02
CA PRO A 313 -1.87 20.99 9.96
C PRO A 313 -0.69 20.18 9.40
N ASP A 314 0.16 20.84 8.62
CA ASP A 314 1.29 20.21 7.92
C ASP A 314 2.30 19.50 8.85
N PRO A 315 2.63 20.01 10.06
CA PRO A 315 3.49 19.28 11.00
C PRO A 315 2.94 17.92 11.42
N ILE A 316 1.61 17.75 11.46
CA ILE A 316 0.96 16.48 11.79
C ILE A 316 1.08 15.51 10.61
N VAL A 317 0.87 15.99 9.38
CA VAL A 317 1.14 15.21 8.16
C VAL A 317 2.62 14.78 8.11
N GLY A 318 3.54 15.68 8.48
CA GLY A 318 4.97 15.40 8.68
C GLY A 318 5.26 14.27 9.67
N GLY A 319 4.68 14.32 10.87
CA GLY A 319 4.85 13.25 11.86
C GLY A 319 4.30 11.90 11.38
N VAL A 320 3.18 11.91 10.66
CA VAL A 320 2.56 10.71 10.10
C VAL A 320 3.41 10.09 8.98
N PHE A 321 4.07 10.89 8.14
CA PHE A 321 5.04 10.41 7.15
C PHE A 321 6.16 9.58 7.79
N MET A 322 6.74 10.06 8.89
CA MET A 322 7.87 9.39 9.54
C MET A 322 7.47 8.02 10.09
N VAL A 323 6.27 7.89 10.65
CA VAL A 323 5.72 6.60 11.08
C VAL A 323 5.48 5.67 9.88
N MET A 324 4.88 6.20 8.82
CA MET A 324 4.52 5.46 7.60
C MET A 324 5.77 4.88 6.91
N PHE A 325 6.72 5.72 6.51
CA PHE A 325 7.96 5.26 5.87
C PHE A 325 8.82 4.40 6.80
N GLY A 326 8.79 4.66 8.11
CA GLY A 326 9.46 3.83 9.11
C GLY A 326 8.86 2.42 9.19
N MET A 327 7.52 2.30 9.16
CA MET A 327 6.82 1.01 9.15
C MET A 327 7.04 0.25 7.84
N ILE A 328 6.94 0.90 6.67
CA ILE A 328 7.23 0.29 5.37
C ILE A 328 8.66 -0.26 5.33
N THR A 329 9.64 0.55 5.79
CA THR A 329 11.05 0.13 5.89
C THR A 329 11.22 -1.06 6.84
N ALA A 330 10.53 -1.06 7.99
CA ALA A 330 10.59 -2.16 8.96
C ALA A 330 9.97 -3.46 8.40
N VAL A 331 8.86 -3.38 7.65
CA VAL A 331 8.26 -4.54 6.96
C VAL A 331 9.22 -5.08 5.89
N GLY A 332 9.82 -4.20 5.08
CA GLY A 332 10.85 -4.58 4.10
C GLY A 332 12.04 -5.30 4.73
N ILE A 333 12.58 -4.78 5.84
CA ILE A 333 13.64 -5.43 6.62
C ILE A 333 13.17 -6.76 7.20
N SER A 334 11.92 -6.87 7.66
CA SER A 334 11.39 -8.12 8.22
C SER A 334 11.35 -9.26 7.21
N ASN A 335 11.24 -8.97 5.90
CA ASN A 335 11.30 -9.99 4.85
C ASN A 335 12.73 -10.55 4.67
N LEU A 336 13.77 -9.86 5.13
CA LEU A 336 15.15 -10.39 5.14
C LEU A 336 15.36 -11.50 6.17
N GLN A 337 14.44 -11.70 7.13
CA GLN A 337 14.52 -12.77 8.13
C GLN A 337 14.53 -14.19 7.52
N PHE A 338 14.07 -14.32 6.28
CA PHE A 338 13.99 -15.59 5.57
C PHE A 338 15.28 -15.93 4.81
N ALA A 339 16.11 -14.93 4.48
CA ALA A 339 17.41 -15.13 3.86
C ALA A 339 18.51 -15.34 4.90
N ASP A 340 19.59 -16.05 4.56
CA ASP A 340 20.71 -16.20 5.49
C ASP A 340 21.51 -14.89 5.57
N MET A 341 21.21 -14.09 6.59
CA MET A 341 21.90 -12.83 6.87
C MET A 341 23.27 -13.02 7.55
N ASN A 342 23.73 -14.26 7.77
CA ASN A 342 25.13 -14.54 8.13
C ASN A 342 26.03 -14.63 6.88
N SER A 343 25.48 -14.90 5.69
CA SER A 343 26.25 -14.97 4.46
C SER A 343 26.72 -13.57 4.03
N SER A 344 28.04 -13.40 3.95
CA SER A 344 28.69 -12.17 3.44
C SER A 344 28.18 -11.74 2.06
N ARG A 345 27.72 -12.70 1.24
CA ARG A 345 27.07 -12.46 -0.05
C ARG A 345 25.82 -11.60 0.13
N ASN A 346 24.89 -12.06 0.98
CA ASN A 346 23.60 -11.42 1.18
C ASN A 346 23.76 -10.06 1.86
N LEU A 347 24.65 -9.97 2.85
CA LEU A 347 25.03 -8.72 3.50
C LEU A 347 25.55 -7.69 2.48
N PHE A 348 26.39 -8.12 1.53
CA PHE A 348 26.88 -7.25 0.45
C PHE A 348 25.75 -6.81 -0.50
N ILE A 349 24.90 -7.74 -0.96
CA ILE A 349 23.78 -7.43 -1.88
C ILE A 349 22.82 -6.41 -1.24
N VAL A 350 22.39 -6.66 -0.01
CA VAL A 350 21.48 -5.78 0.73
C VAL A 350 22.13 -4.42 1.01
N GLY A 351 23.36 -4.41 1.52
CA GLY A 351 24.09 -3.17 1.83
C GLY A 351 24.35 -2.31 0.59
N PHE A 352 24.85 -2.91 -0.50
CA PHE A 352 25.13 -2.19 -1.74
C PHE A 352 23.83 -1.65 -2.37
N SER A 353 22.80 -2.48 -2.54
CA SER A 353 21.56 -2.05 -3.21
C SER A 353 20.83 -0.95 -2.45
N THR A 354 20.85 -0.99 -1.10
CA THR A 354 20.28 0.07 -0.26
C THR A 354 21.04 1.39 -0.42
N VAL A 355 22.37 1.37 -0.28
CA VAL A 355 23.19 2.60 -0.37
C VAL A 355 23.21 3.17 -1.79
N PHE A 356 23.37 2.32 -2.81
CA PHE A 356 23.36 2.72 -4.21
C PHE A 356 21.98 3.24 -4.67
N GLY A 357 20.90 2.62 -4.18
CA GLY A 357 19.52 3.07 -4.37
C GLY A 357 19.23 4.46 -3.79
N LEU A 358 20.04 4.97 -2.86
CA LEU A 358 19.98 6.35 -2.39
C LEU A 358 20.98 7.26 -3.11
N GLY A 359 22.22 6.78 -3.29
CA GLY A 359 23.33 7.57 -3.82
C GLY A 359 23.21 7.94 -5.30
N LEU A 360 22.88 7.00 -6.19
CA LEU A 360 22.78 7.28 -7.63
C LEU A 360 21.64 8.28 -7.93
N PRO A 361 20.40 8.13 -7.43
CA PRO A 361 19.34 9.12 -7.65
C PRO A 361 19.67 10.50 -7.11
N TYR A 362 20.39 10.60 -5.99
CA TYR A 362 20.89 11.87 -5.47
C TYR A 362 21.90 12.51 -6.43
N TYR A 363 22.83 11.73 -6.99
CA TYR A 363 23.75 12.21 -8.02
C TYR A 363 23.00 12.69 -9.27
N MET A 364 22.07 11.88 -9.79
CA MET A 364 21.27 12.20 -10.99
C MET A 364 20.37 13.42 -10.85
N LYS A 365 19.89 13.73 -9.64
CA LYS A 365 19.10 14.94 -9.37
C LYS A 365 19.93 16.22 -9.36
N ASN A 366 21.25 16.12 -9.20
CA ASN A 366 22.16 17.26 -9.17
C ASN A 366 22.96 17.44 -10.48
N HIS A 367 22.79 16.54 -11.45
CA HIS A 367 23.50 16.53 -12.74
C HIS A 367 22.52 16.14 -13.87
N ASP A 368 21.71 17.11 -14.33
CA ASP A 368 20.69 16.87 -15.35
C ASP A 368 21.25 16.53 -16.75
N ASP A 369 22.53 16.81 -16.99
CA ASP A 369 23.26 16.53 -18.23
C ASP A 369 24.07 15.22 -18.19
N ALA A 370 24.00 14.45 -17.10
CA ALA A 370 24.81 13.25 -16.90
C ALA A 370 24.52 12.10 -17.90
N ILE A 371 23.34 12.07 -18.54
CA ILE A 371 23.01 11.11 -19.60
C ILE A 371 22.86 11.88 -20.92
N ASN A 372 23.75 11.58 -21.87
CA ASN A 372 23.70 12.13 -23.22
C ASN A 372 24.15 11.05 -24.22
N THR A 373 23.20 10.21 -24.65
CA THR A 373 23.41 9.18 -25.68
C THR A 373 23.21 9.72 -27.09
N GLY A 374 22.74 10.97 -27.23
CA GLY A 374 22.34 11.58 -28.51
C GLY A 374 20.94 11.19 -28.98
N VAL A 375 20.20 10.39 -28.20
CA VAL A 375 18.81 9.98 -28.48
C VAL A 375 17.93 10.40 -27.30
N SER A 376 17.14 11.45 -27.49
CA SER A 376 16.39 12.12 -26.42
C SER A 376 15.45 11.19 -25.64
N GLU A 377 14.89 10.19 -26.32
CA GLU A 377 13.97 9.20 -25.78
C GLU A 377 14.69 8.23 -24.84
N ILE A 378 15.92 7.81 -25.19
CA ILE A 378 16.75 6.94 -24.36
C ILE A 378 17.25 7.72 -23.13
N ASP A 379 17.71 8.95 -23.36
CA ASP A 379 18.20 9.83 -22.30
C ASP A 379 17.11 10.08 -21.25
N GLN A 380 15.87 10.34 -21.67
CA GLN A 380 14.72 10.46 -20.77
C GLN A 380 14.42 9.16 -20.01
N ILE A 381 14.37 8.00 -20.69
CA ILE A 381 14.08 6.71 -20.04
C ILE A 381 15.12 6.39 -18.96
N VAL A 382 16.41 6.49 -19.30
CA VAL A 382 17.52 6.21 -18.36
C VAL A 382 17.51 7.22 -17.20
N THR A 383 17.28 8.50 -17.48
CA THR A 383 17.20 9.55 -16.45
C THR A 383 16.05 9.30 -15.47
N VAL A 384 14.85 8.93 -15.94
CA VAL A 384 13.71 8.62 -15.07
C VAL A 384 13.99 7.39 -14.18
N LEU A 385 14.58 6.34 -14.76
CA LEU A 385 14.94 5.12 -14.02
C LEU A 385 16.00 5.41 -12.95
N PHE A 386 17.08 6.12 -13.30
CA PHE A 386 18.17 6.40 -12.35
C PHE A 386 17.84 7.48 -11.32
N LYS A 387 16.89 8.40 -11.61
CA LYS A 387 16.31 9.31 -10.59
C LYS A 387 15.34 8.60 -9.63
N THR A 388 15.00 7.32 -9.86
CA THR A 388 14.05 6.56 -9.05
C THR A 388 14.76 5.59 -8.08
N SER A 389 14.82 5.95 -6.79
CA SER A 389 15.52 5.16 -5.75
C SER A 389 15.08 3.71 -5.64
N MET A 390 13.78 3.44 -5.66
CA MET A 390 13.25 2.08 -5.63
C MET A 390 13.67 1.27 -6.86
N ALA A 391 13.73 1.89 -8.05
CA ALA A 391 14.16 1.24 -9.27
C ALA A 391 15.64 0.88 -9.21
N VAL A 392 16.50 1.83 -8.82
CA VAL A 392 17.95 1.60 -8.68
C VAL A 392 18.25 0.53 -7.63
N GLY A 393 17.61 0.60 -6.46
CA GLY A 393 17.77 -0.42 -5.40
C GLY A 393 17.32 -1.80 -5.87
N CYS A 394 16.12 -1.92 -6.44
CA CYS A 394 15.59 -3.20 -6.94
C CYS A 394 16.45 -3.78 -8.08
N ILE A 395 16.81 -2.97 -9.08
CA ILE A 395 17.59 -3.43 -10.24
C ILE A 395 18.99 -3.87 -9.80
N SER A 396 19.65 -3.10 -8.91
CA SER A 396 20.97 -3.49 -8.39
C SER A 396 20.91 -4.74 -7.53
N ALA A 397 19.90 -4.89 -6.66
CA ALA A 397 19.69 -6.12 -5.89
C ALA A 397 19.49 -7.35 -6.79
N LEU A 398 18.61 -7.24 -7.80
CA LEU A 398 18.33 -8.32 -8.75
C LEU A 398 19.56 -8.70 -9.58
N ILE A 399 20.31 -7.72 -10.10
CA ILE A 399 21.54 -7.97 -10.86
C ILE A 399 22.56 -8.68 -9.96
N LEU A 400 22.81 -8.17 -8.75
CA LEU A 400 23.81 -8.75 -7.85
C LEU A 400 23.42 -10.16 -7.36
N ASP A 401 22.15 -10.40 -7.05
CA ASP A 401 21.69 -11.74 -6.66
C ASP A 401 21.76 -12.77 -7.80
N ASN A 402 21.56 -12.36 -9.05
CA ASN A 402 21.72 -13.26 -10.20
C ASN A 402 23.18 -13.41 -10.65
N THR A 403 24.05 -12.43 -10.37
CA THR A 403 25.47 -12.45 -10.80
C THR A 403 26.39 -13.10 -9.76
N ILE A 404 26.12 -12.91 -8.47
CA ILE A 404 26.96 -13.47 -7.39
C ILE A 404 26.45 -14.89 -7.06
N PRO A 405 27.29 -15.94 -7.20
CA PRO A 405 26.92 -17.30 -6.85
C PRO A 405 26.42 -17.40 -5.40
N GLY A 406 25.38 -18.18 -5.18
CA GLY A 406 24.83 -18.49 -3.85
C GLY A 406 23.67 -19.45 -3.93
N THR A 407 23.44 -20.22 -2.88
CA THR A 407 22.53 -21.37 -2.87
C THR A 407 21.07 -20.99 -2.57
N ASP A 408 20.14 -21.93 -2.79
CA ASP A 408 18.71 -21.74 -2.46
C ASP A 408 18.46 -21.59 -0.95
N GLU A 409 19.33 -22.16 -0.12
CA GLU A 409 19.38 -21.95 1.33
C GLU A 409 19.79 -20.52 1.66
N GLU A 410 20.92 -20.04 1.12
CA GLU A 410 21.42 -18.69 1.37
C GLU A 410 20.40 -17.63 0.93
N ARG A 411 19.79 -17.82 -0.25
CA ARG A 411 18.73 -16.95 -0.78
C ARG A 411 17.45 -16.96 0.06
N GLY A 412 17.31 -17.88 1.02
CA GLY A 412 16.12 -18.05 1.83
C GLY A 412 14.97 -18.77 1.13
N ILE A 413 15.18 -19.30 -0.08
CA ILE A 413 14.13 -19.96 -0.87
C ILE A 413 13.68 -21.25 -0.18
N LYS A 414 14.60 -21.98 0.46
CA LYS A 414 14.24 -23.14 1.30
C LYS A 414 13.53 -22.75 2.58
N ALA A 415 14.10 -21.87 3.40
CA ALA A 415 13.46 -21.41 4.64
C ALA A 415 12.07 -20.78 4.40
N TRP A 416 11.90 -20.05 3.30
CA TRP A 416 10.60 -19.56 2.85
C TRP A 416 9.66 -20.71 2.48
N ARG A 417 10.09 -21.68 1.66
CA ARG A 417 9.27 -22.83 1.26
C ARG A 417 8.93 -23.76 2.42
N GLU A 418 9.85 -23.96 3.35
CA GLU A 418 9.68 -24.70 4.60
C GLU A 418 8.68 -23.98 5.51
N HIS A 419 8.76 -22.65 5.65
CA HIS A 419 7.73 -21.87 6.35
C HIS A 419 6.35 -21.97 5.68
N LEU A 420 6.28 -22.09 4.34
CA LEU A 420 5.03 -22.36 3.62
C LEU A 420 4.48 -23.78 3.84
N SER A 421 5.31 -24.75 4.26
CA SER A 421 4.91 -26.15 4.49
C SER A 421 4.75 -26.53 5.95
N ASP A 422 5.53 -25.98 6.89
CA ASP A 422 5.43 -26.26 8.33
C ASP A 422 4.09 -25.81 8.93
N ASP A 423 3.49 -24.73 8.38
CA ASP A 423 2.11 -24.32 8.65
C ASP A 423 1.07 -25.42 8.28
N SER A 424 1.49 -26.50 7.62
CA SER A 424 0.67 -27.68 7.26
C SER A 424 0.88 -28.89 8.17
N GLU A 425 2.04 -29.03 8.82
CA GLU A 425 2.42 -30.24 9.58
C GLU A 425 2.74 -29.98 11.07
N GLY A 426 2.98 -28.73 11.49
CA GLY A 426 3.51 -28.39 12.82
C GLY A 426 2.76 -27.30 13.61
N GLN A 427 1.59 -27.62 14.18
CA GLN A 427 0.95 -26.87 15.27
C GLN A 427 0.66 -25.35 15.09
N MET A 428 -0.17 -24.97 14.10
CA MET A 428 -1.22 -23.96 14.35
C MET A 428 -2.36 -24.10 13.35
N GLU A 429 -3.60 -24.35 13.80
CA GLU A 429 -4.72 -24.49 12.85
C GLU A 429 -5.09 -23.14 12.22
N THR A 430 -4.59 -22.88 11.02
CA THR A 430 -5.00 -21.74 10.17
C THR A 430 -6.47 -21.87 9.72
N ALA A 431 -7.00 -20.80 9.12
CA ALA A 431 -8.29 -20.85 8.42
C ALA A 431 -8.23 -21.80 7.21
N SER A 432 -9.38 -22.31 6.75
CA SER A 432 -9.40 -23.23 5.59
C SER A 432 -8.90 -22.54 4.32
N ILE A 433 -8.09 -23.23 3.50
CA ILE A 433 -7.58 -22.73 2.21
C ILE A 433 -8.69 -22.24 1.24
N LYS A 434 -9.93 -22.70 1.45
CA LYS A 434 -11.17 -22.22 0.80
C LYS A 434 -11.43 -20.71 0.94
N VAL A 435 -10.72 -20.02 1.84
CA VAL A 435 -10.67 -18.56 1.89
C VAL A 435 -10.20 -17.97 0.54
N TYR A 436 -9.42 -18.71 -0.25
CA TYR A 436 -8.94 -18.32 -1.58
C TYR A 436 -9.82 -18.78 -2.77
N ASP A 437 -10.98 -19.39 -2.53
CA ASP A 437 -11.94 -19.76 -3.59
C ASP A 437 -12.45 -18.53 -4.36
N LEU A 438 -13.14 -18.74 -5.48
CA LEU A 438 -13.84 -17.66 -6.18
C LEU A 438 -15.21 -17.39 -5.54
N PRO A 439 -15.59 -16.11 -5.31
CA PRO A 439 -16.86 -15.77 -4.68
C PRO A 439 -18.05 -16.07 -5.59
N LEU A 440 -19.29 -15.92 -5.08
CA LEU A 440 -20.53 -15.95 -5.86
C LEU A 440 -20.78 -17.24 -6.68
N GLY A 441 -20.13 -18.37 -6.32
CA GLY A 441 -20.24 -19.62 -7.06
C GLY A 441 -19.43 -19.66 -8.38
N LEU A 442 -18.56 -18.68 -8.61
CA LEU A 442 -17.63 -18.64 -9.75
C LEU A 442 -16.61 -19.80 -9.73
N ASN A 443 -16.52 -20.56 -8.64
CA ASN A 443 -15.87 -21.89 -8.62
C ASN A 443 -16.38 -22.82 -9.74
N ARG A 444 -17.59 -22.63 -10.30
CA ARG A 444 -18.03 -23.40 -11.48
C ARG A 444 -17.23 -23.12 -12.74
N VAL A 445 -16.48 -22.01 -12.80
CA VAL A 445 -15.63 -21.63 -13.94
C VAL A 445 -14.33 -22.45 -13.98
N THR A 446 -13.85 -22.97 -12.83
CA THR A 446 -12.64 -23.84 -12.79
C THR A 446 -12.87 -25.20 -13.46
N ASN A 447 -14.13 -25.64 -13.57
CA ASN A 447 -14.52 -26.90 -14.22
C ASN A 447 -14.38 -26.88 -15.75
N PHE A 448 -14.11 -25.73 -16.38
CA PHE A 448 -13.87 -25.66 -17.83
C PHE A 448 -12.43 -26.03 -18.16
N LYS A 449 -12.20 -26.84 -19.19
CA LYS A 449 -10.85 -27.26 -19.63
C LYS A 449 -9.88 -26.11 -19.93
N VAL A 450 -10.40 -24.93 -20.26
CA VAL A 450 -9.59 -23.71 -20.49
C VAL A 450 -9.04 -23.12 -19.18
N ALA A 451 -9.69 -23.37 -18.04
CA ALA A 451 -9.26 -22.84 -16.75
C ALA A 451 -7.85 -23.29 -16.33
N LYS A 452 -7.44 -24.50 -16.75
CA LYS A 452 -6.10 -25.04 -16.55
C LYS A 452 -4.97 -24.16 -17.12
N TYR A 453 -5.27 -23.29 -18.08
CA TYR A 453 -4.31 -22.39 -18.72
C TYR A 453 -4.41 -20.93 -18.22
N LEU A 454 -5.35 -20.63 -17.32
CA LEU A 454 -5.56 -19.29 -16.79
C LEU A 454 -4.86 -19.18 -15.42
N PRO A 455 -3.75 -18.41 -15.30
CA PRO A 455 -2.89 -18.42 -14.11
C PRO A 455 -3.54 -17.85 -12.84
N PHE A 456 -4.78 -17.36 -12.96
CA PHE A 456 -5.58 -16.73 -11.91
C PHE A 456 -6.76 -17.62 -11.44
N LEU A 457 -6.95 -18.82 -11.99
CA LEU A 457 -7.98 -19.75 -11.54
C LEU A 457 -7.37 -20.88 -10.68
N PRO A 458 -8.07 -21.36 -9.63
CA PRO A 458 -7.71 -22.59 -8.94
C PRO A 458 -7.66 -23.76 -9.93
N ASN A 459 -6.61 -24.58 -9.84
CA ASN A 459 -6.36 -25.69 -10.74
C ASN A 459 -6.30 -26.98 -9.90
N HIS A 460 -7.44 -27.68 -9.79
CA HIS A 460 -7.60 -28.78 -8.83
C HIS A 460 -6.62 -29.95 -9.02
N GLU A 461 -5.99 -30.11 -10.20
CA GLU A 461 -4.92 -31.08 -10.40
C GLU A 461 -3.61 -30.67 -9.69
N GLU A 462 -3.26 -29.37 -9.64
CA GLU A 462 -2.09 -28.90 -8.90
C GLU A 462 -2.32 -28.92 -7.39
N GLU A 463 -3.54 -28.67 -6.92
CA GLU A 463 -3.90 -28.80 -5.50
C GLU A 463 -3.79 -30.26 -5.04
N HIS A 464 -4.27 -31.21 -5.85
CA HIS A 464 -4.06 -32.64 -5.58
C HIS A 464 -2.58 -33.05 -5.64
N GLN A 465 -1.78 -32.51 -6.56
CA GLN A 465 -0.34 -32.80 -6.60
C GLN A 465 0.44 -32.13 -5.46
N ALA A 466 0.04 -30.96 -4.99
CA ALA A 466 0.59 -30.34 -3.79
C ALA A 466 0.27 -31.21 -2.56
N ALA A 467 -0.98 -31.62 -2.38
CA ALA A 467 -1.38 -32.52 -1.30
C ALA A 467 -0.66 -33.89 -1.37
N TYR A 468 -0.54 -34.49 -2.56
CA TYR A 468 0.11 -35.80 -2.75
C TYR A 468 1.64 -35.76 -2.59
N ASN A 469 2.28 -34.63 -2.94
CA ASN A 469 3.71 -34.43 -2.69
C ASN A 469 4.00 -34.13 -1.21
N VAL A 470 3.05 -33.55 -0.47
CA VAL A 470 3.10 -33.47 1.00
C VAL A 470 2.93 -34.88 1.60
N GLU A 471 1.93 -35.65 1.19
CA GLU A 471 1.73 -37.04 1.65
C GLU A 471 2.92 -37.97 1.37
N MET A 472 3.64 -37.84 0.25
CA MET A 472 4.83 -38.67 0.00
C MET A 472 6.09 -38.21 0.77
N ASN A 473 6.18 -36.94 1.17
CA ASN A 473 7.29 -36.46 1.99
C ASN A 473 7.12 -36.79 3.48
N SER A 474 5.90 -37.03 3.97
CA SER A 474 5.64 -37.44 5.36
C SER A 474 5.98 -38.91 5.68
N VAL A 475 6.59 -39.64 4.73
CA VAL A 475 6.88 -41.09 4.83
C VAL A 475 8.39 -41.41 4.88
N HIS A 476 9.28 -40.40 4.93
CA HIS A 476 10.74 -40.59 4.96
C HIS A 476 11.49 -39.76 6.01
#